data_AF-A0A938KJV5-F1
#
_entry.id   AF-A0A938KJV5-F1
#
_cell.length_a   1.000
_cell.length_b   1.000
_cell.length_c   1.000
_cell.angle_alpha   90.00
_cell.angle_beta   90.00
_cell.angle_gamma   90.00
#
_symmetry.space_group_name_H-M   'P 1'
#
loop_
_entity.id
_entity.type
_entity.pdbx_description
1 polymer ?
#
loop_
_entity_poly.entity_id
_entity_poly.type
_entity_poly.pdbx_seq_one_letter_code
_entity_poly.pdbx_strand_id
1 'polypeptide(L)'
;EDGTAIGDGLGVALTRLEQTKRDRAGKRIGAFVVLMTDGANNRGALQPLQAAEIAKSRGIPVYTIGSGKEGYVPVPIYDEQGRKSYRRMLSDLDEGTLREIATTTGGRFFRVADTDTIESAFKAIDRSQKIEFQAKSYLVTTELFEWFAVPGLLALAAAALVSRPWRRKEALA
;
A
#
# COMPACT_ATOMS: atom_id res chain seq x y z
N GLU A 1 -23.49 16.10 2.66
CA GLU A 1 -23.31 16.05 1.20
C GLU A 1 -22.59 14.76 0.85
N ASP A 2 -23.32 13.69 0.56
CA ASP A 2 -22.70 12.40 0.22
C ASP A 2 -22.35 12.40 -1.27
N GLY A 3 -21.15 11.97 -1.62
CA GLY A 3 -20.67 11.94 -2.99
C GLY A 3 -19.37 11.15 -3.11
N THR A 4 -19.20 10.47 -4.23
CA THR A 4 -18.12 9.54 -4.52
C THR A 4 -17.22 10.14 -5.58
N ALA A 5 -15.95 10.40 -5.22
CA ALA A 5 -14.92 10.97 -6.08
C ALA A 5 -13.83 9.93 -6.39
N ILE A 6 -14.16 9.02 -7.31
CA ILE A 6 -13.31 7.91 -7.74
C ILE A 6 -12.01 8.41 -8.38
N GLY A 7 -12.11 9.38 -9.29
CA GLY A 7 -10.94 9.89 -10.02
C GLY A 7 -9.93 10.56 -9.11
N ASP A 8 -10.38 11.46 -8.23
CA ASP A 8 -9.51 12.14 -7.25
C ASP A 8 -8.86 11.13 -6.29
N GLY A 9 -9.65 10.16 -5.79
CA GLY A 9 -9.13 9.09 -4.93
C GLY A 9 -8.04 8.26 -5.60
N LEU A 10 -8.24 7.89 -6.87
CA LEU A 10 -7.25 7.19 -7.67
C LEU A 10 -6.01 8.07 -7.91
N GLY A 11 -6.17 9.36 -8.21
CA GLY A 11 -5.07 10.30 -8.38
C GLY A 11 -4.19 10.45 -7.14
N VAL A 12 -4.80 10.52 -5.95
CA VAL A 12 -4.08 10.54 -4.67
C VAL A 12 -3.29 9.25 -4.45
N ALA A 13 -3.91 8.08 -4.72
CA ALA A 13 -3.25 6.79 -4.60
C ALA A 13 -2.03 6.69 -5.52
N LEU A 14 -2.16 7.10 -6.78
CA LEU A 14 -1.07 7.11 -7.76
C LEU A 14 0.07 8.03 -7.35
N THR A 15 -0.24 9.20 -6.76
CA THR A 15 0.78 10.14 -6.27
C THR A 15 1.57 9.56 -5.10
N ARG A 16 0.91 8.85 -4.18
CA ARG A 16 1.60 8.17 -3.05
C ARG A 16 2.50 7.03 -3.51
N LEU A 17 2.09 6.28 -4.52
CA LEU A 17 2.90 5.21 -5.11
C LEU A 17 4.15 5.74 -5.83
N GLU A 18 4.13 6.96 -6.36
CA GLU A 18 5.33 7.60 -6.93
C GLU A 18 6.33 8.01 -5.86
N GLN A 19 5.88 8.47 -4.70
CA GLN A 19 6.75 8.88 -3.59
C GLN A 19 7.52 7.70 -2.98
N THR A 20 7.02 6.47 -3.14
CA THR A 20 7.62 5.24 -2.61
C THR A 20 8.59 4.55 -3.58
N LYS A 21 8.74 5.04 -4.83
CA LYS A 21 9.59 4.43 -5.89
C LYS A 21 11.11 4.68 -5.74
N ARG A 22 11.63 5.01 -4.56
CA ARG A 22 13.08 5.12 -4.32
C ARG A 22 13.50 4.35 -3.08
N ASP A 23 13.55 3.03 -3.19
CA ASP A 23 14.39 2.25 -2.30
C ASP A 23 15.85 2.39 -2.73
N ARG A 24 16.76 2.50 -1.76
CA ARG A 24 18.21 2.82 -1.91
C ARG A 24 18.99 1.91 -2.88
N ALA A 25 18.38 0.84 -3.40
CA ALA A 25 18.99 -0.19 -4.24
C ALA A 25 18.49 -0.21 -5.71
N GLY A 26 17.65 0.74 -6.14
CA GLY A 26 17.31 0.90 -7.57
C GLY A 26 16.42 -0.20 -8.18
N LYS A 27 15.81 -1.07 -7.38
CA LYS A 27 14.90 -2.13 -7.86
C LYS A 27 13.46 -1.62 -7.88
N ARG A 28 12.76 -1.77 -9.02
CA ARG A 28 11.32 -1.46 -9.15
C ARG A 28 10.51 -2.40 -8.25
N ILE A 29 9.92 -1.86 -7.19
CA ILE A 29 8.85 -2.53 -6.44
C ILE A 29 7.62 -2.53 -7.35
N GLY A 30 7.05 -3.71 -7.63
CA GLY A 30 5.78 -3.78 -8.36
C GLY A 30 4.69 -3.09 -7.55
N ALA A 31 4.04 -2.11 -8.14
CA ALA A 31 2.97 -1.34 -7.51
C ALA A 31 1.66 -1.61 -8.25
N PHE A 32 0.59 -1.84 -7.51
CA PHE A 32 -0.77 -1.97 -8.02
C PHE A 32 -1.73 -1.20 -7.11
N VAL A 33 -2.90 -0.86 -7.63
CA VAL A 33 -3.97 -0.20 -6.85
C VAL A 33 -5.18 -1.11 -6.82
N VAL A 34 -5.83 -1.22 -5.66
CA VAL A 34 -7.15 -1.83 -5.53
C VAL A 34 -8.15 -0.72 -5.23
N LEU A 35 -9.11 -0.51 -6.12
CA LEU A 35 -10.20 0.46 -6.01
C LEU A 35 -11.48 -0.29 -5.64
N MET A 36 -12.09 0.04 -4.51
CA MET A 36 -13.38 -0.54 -4.09
C MET A 36 -14.42 0.57 -3.96
N THR A 37 -15.59 0.37 -4.54
CA THR A 37 -16.71 1.34 -4.46
C THR A 37 -18.06 0.64 -4.56
N ASP A 38 -19.07 1.26 -3.94
CA ASP A 38 -20.47 0.83 -3.92
C ASP A 38 -21.39 1.72 -4.77
N GLY A 39 -20.85 2.76 -5.41
CA GLY A 39 -21.61 3.70 -6.23
C GLY A 39 -20.79 4.33 -7.36
N ALA A 40 -21.45 5.15 -8.17
CA ALA A 40 -20.87 5.83 -9.32
C ALA A 40 -20.10 7.08 -8.89
N ASN A 41 -19.18 7.49 -9.74
CA ASN A 41 -18.49 8.75 -9.58
C ASN A 41 -19.44 9.93 -9.85
N ASN A 42 -19.89 10.60 -8.79
CA ASN A 42 -20.80 11.73 -8.87
C ASN A 42 -20.16 13.07 -8.44
N ARG A 43 -18.91 13.04 -7.96
CA ARG A 43 -18.12 14.21 -7.60
C ARG A 43 -16.65 14.03 -8.01
N GLY A 44 -15.88 15.09 -7.81
CA GLY A 44 -14.44 15.11 -8.03
C GLY A 44 -14.04 15.94 -9.24
N ALA A 45 -12.83 16.48 -9.20
CA ALA A 45 -12.27 17.31 -10.27
C ALA A 45 -11.71 16.45 -11.41
N LEU A 46 -11.15 15.28 -11.07
CA LEU A 46 -10.59 14.33 -12.02
C LEU A 46 -11.62 13.27 -12.40
N GLN A 47 -11.79 13.02 -13.70
CA GLN A 47 -12.66 11.94 -14.15
C GLN A 47 -12.01 10.56 -13.91
N PRO A 48 -12.80 9.51 -13.62
CA PRO A 48 -12.26 8.17 -13.34
C PRO A 48 -11.43 7.60 -14.49
N LEU A 49 -11.87 7.79 -15.73
CA LEU A 49 -11.14 7.34 -16.92
C LEU A 49 -9.84 8.10 -17.16
N GLN A 50 -9.82 9.40 -16.85
CA GLN A 50 -8.58 10.19 -16.90
C GLN A 50 -7.57 9.70 -15.86
N ALA A 51 -8.03 9.39 -14.64
CA ALA A 51 -7.19 8.81 -13.61
C ALA A 51 -6.66 7.41 -14.01
N ALA A 52 -7.46 6.61 -14.74
CA ALA A 52 -7.02 5.33 -15.29
C ALA A 52 -5.93 5.48 -16.36
N GLU A 53 -6.05 6.46 -17.25
CA GLU A 53 -4.99 6.74 -18.24
C GLU A 53 -3.69 7.18 -17.57
N ILE A 54 -3.77 7.98 -16.49
CA ILE A 54 -2.59 8.31 -15.67
C ILE A 54 -2.00 7.04 -15.06
N ALA A 55 -2.80 6.13 -14.50
CA ALA A 55 -2.32 4.86 -13.96
C ALA A 55 -1.62 3.98 -15.02
N LYS A 56 -2.23 3.87 -16.20
CA LYS A 56 -1.68 3.15 -17.36
C LYS A 56 -0.34 3.72 -17.82
N SER A 57 -0.24 5.04 -17.95
CA SER A 57 1.02 5.72 -18.33
C SER A 57 2.15 5.46 -17.34
N ARG A 58 1.81 5.21 -16.06
CA ARG A 58 2.75 4.89 -14.98
C ARG A 58 3.04 3.39 -14.85
N GLY A 59 2.39 2.56 -15.66
CA GLY A 59 2.48 1.10 -15.62
C GLY A 59 1.97 0.51 -14.31
N ILE A 60 0.96 1.12 -13.70
CA ILE A 60 0.35 0.68 -12.44
C ILE A 60 -1.01 0.05 -12.75
N PRO A 61 -1.16 -1.29 -12.62
CA PRO A 61 -2.44 -1.94 -12.79
C PRO A 61 -3.42 -1.56 -11.68
N VAL A 62 -4.68 -1.30 -12.06
CA VAL A 62 -5.77 -0.96 -11.15
C VAL A 62 -6.81 -2.07 -11.17
N TYR A 63 -7.03 -2.70 -10.02
CA TYR A 63 -8.07 -3.71 -9.83
C TYR A 63 -9.28 -3.06 -9.20
N THR A 64 -10.46 -3.24 -9.81
CA THR A 64 -11.69 -2.58 -9.38
C THR A 64 -12.65 -3.58 -8.74
N ILE A 65 -13.25 -3.20 -7.63
CA ILE A 65 -14.16 -4.02 -6.84
C ILE A 65 -15.47 -3.25 -6.66
N GLY A 66 -16.54 -3.71 -7.32
CA GLY A 66 -17.87 -3.11 -7.23
C GLY A 66 -18.73 -3.84 -6.19
N SER A 67 -19.25 -3.11 -5.20
CA SER A 67 -20.17 -3.62 -4.18
C SER A 67 -21.57 -3.06 -4.38
N GLY A 68 -22.43 -3.74 -5.14
CA GLY A 68 -23.79 -3.28 -5.39
C GLY A 68 -24.65 -4.29 -6.15
N LYS A 69 -25.96 -4.28 -5.86
CA LYS A 69 -26.95 -5.07 -6.61
C LYS A 69 -27.43 -4.25 -7.81
N GLU A 70 -27.42 -4.83 -9.00
CA GLU A 70 -28.05 -4.22 -10.18
C GLU A 70 -29.55 -4.01 -9.94
N GLY A 71 -30.07 -2.89 -10.44
CA GLY A 71 -31.49 -2.57 -10.38
C GLY A 71 -31.91 -1.86 -9.09
N TYR A 72 -33.17 -2.01 -8.72
CA TYR A 72 -33.76 -1.26 -7.61
C TYR A 72 -33.35 -1.81 -6.25
N VAL A 73 -32.57 -1.04 -5.51
CA VAL A 73 -32.15 -1.36 -4.14
C VAL A 73 -33.02 -0.63 -3.11
N PRO A 74 -33.40 -1.28 -1.99
CA PRO A 74 -34.14 -0.64 -0.92
C PRO A 74 -33.20 0.27 -0.12
N VAL A 75 -33.38 1.58 -0.26
CA VAL A 75 -32.64 2.59 0.51
C VAL A 75 -33.50 3.07 1.67
N PRO A 76 -32.97 3.13 2.92
CA PRO A 76 -33.71 3.64 4.05
C PRO A 76 -33.89 5.16 3.93
N ILE A 77 -35.13 5.63 4.06
CA ILE A 77 -35.48 7.04 4.13
C ILE A 77 -36.15 7.30 5.47
N TYR A 78 -35.67 8.34 6.16
CA TYR A 78 -36.25 8.81 7.40
C TYR A 78 -37.24 9.93 7.08
N ASP A 79 -38.48 9.76 7.55
CA ASP A 79 -39.50 10.80 7.51
C ASP A 79 -39.18 11.89 8.54
N GLU A 80 -39.82 13.07 8.49
CA GLU A 80 -39.58 14.17 9.47
C GLU A 80 -39.83 13.74 10.93
N GLN A 81 -40.58 12.65 11.12
CA GLN A 81 -40.90 12.02 12.41
C GLN A 81 -39.93 10.89 12.79
N GLY A 82 -38.81 10.69 12.06
CA GLY A 82 -37.79 9.67 12.33
C GLY A 82 -38.19 8.24 11.97
N ARG A 83 -39.35 8.03 11.34
CA ARG A 83 -39.83 6.71 10.92
C ARG A 83 -39.02 6.21 9.72
N LYS A 84 -38.50 4.98 9.82
CA LYS A 84 -37.72 4.33 8.76
C LYS A 84 -38.65 3.71 7.72
N SER A 85 -38.67 4.26 6.51
CA SER A 85 -39.28 3.63 5.34
C SER A 85 -38.20 3.18 4.36
N TYR A 86 -38.52 2.26 3.45
CA TYR A 86 -37.60 1.87 2.38
C TYR A 86 -38.17 2.31 1.04
N ARG A 87 -37.39 3.04 0.25
CA ARG A 87 -37.73 3.36 -1.15
C ARG A 87 -36.82 2.57 -2.07
N ARG A 88 -37.41 2.00 -3.11
CA ARG A 88 -36.66 1.39 -4.20
C ARG A 88 -36.06 2.49 -5.05
N MET A 89 -34.74 2.65 -4.98
CA MET A 89 -33.97 3.56 -5.84
C MET A 89 -33.08 2.74 -6.76
N LEU A 90 -32.85 3.24 -7.98
CA LEU A 90 -31.95 2.57 -8.91
C LEU A 90 -30.55 2.56 -8.29
N SER A 91 -29.89 1.39 -8.29
CA SER A 91 -28.50 1.30 -7.85
C SER A 91 -27.64 2.20 -8.73
N ASP A 92 -26.88 3.06 -8.07
CA ASP A 92 -26.00 4.02 -8.71
C ASP A 92 -24.64 3.39 -9.05
N LEU A 93 -24.50 2.05 -9.10
CA LEU A 93 -23.21 1.42 -9.39
C LEU A 93 -22.91 1.45 -10.89
N ASP A 94 -21.89 2.20 -11.29
CA ASP A 94 -21.40 2.22 -12.67
C ASP A 94 -20.32 1.15 -12.91
N GLU A 95 -20.77 -0.09 -13.15
CA GLU A 95 -19.88 -1.20 -13.50
C GLU A 95 -19.15 -0.99 -14.82
N GLY A 96 -19.71 -0.22 -15.75
CA GLY A 96 -19.11 0.06 -17.05
C GLY A 96 -17.79 0.79 -16.85
N THR A 97 -17.84 1.90 -16.12
CA THR A 97 -16.65 2.70 -15.79
C THR A 97 -15.63 1.89 -14.99
N LEU A 98 -16.06 1.10 -13.99
CA LEU A 98 -15.14 0.27 -13.20
C LEU A 98 -14.44 -0.81 -14.02
N ARG A 99 -15.15 -1.43 -14.96
CA ARG A 99 -14.59 -2.43 -15.88
C ARG A 99 -13.59 -1.79 -16.83
N GLU A 100 -13.91 -0.61 -17.34
CA GLU A 100 -13.05 0.16 -18.25
C GLU A 100 -11.75 0.63 -17.59
N ILE A 101 -11.80 1.10 -16.33
CA ILE A 101 -10.59 1.45 -15.56
C ILE A 101 -9.67 0.23 -15.41
N ALA A 102 -10.25 -0.93 -15.08
CA ALA A 102 -9.48 -2.15 -14.90
C ALA A 102 -8.84 -2.65 -16.21
N THR A 103 -9.60 -2.69 -17.30
CA THR A 103 -9.07 -3.15 -18.60
C THR A 103 -8.01 -2.20 -19.14
N THR A 104 -8.21 -0.89 -19.01
CA THR A 104 -7.29 0.15 -19.50
C THR A 104 -5.91 0.08 -18.83
N THR A 105 -5.89 -0.27 -17.55
CA THR A 105 -4.67 -0.32 -16.73
C THR A 105 -4.04 -1.72 -16.68
N GLY A 106 -4.69 -2.74 -17.23
CA GLY A 106 -4.22 -4.13 -17.19
C GLY A 106 -4.56 -4.89 -15.90
N GLY A 107 -5.49 -4.36 -15.10
CA GLY A 107 -6.06 -5.04 -13.94
C GLY A 107 -7.30 -5.89 -14.29
N ARG A 108 -8.13 -6.16 -13.28
CA ARG A 108 -9.41 -6.90 -13.42
C ARG A 108 -10.50 -6.29 -12.54
N PHE A 109 -11.72 -6.34 -13.06
CA PHE A 109 -12.93 -6.01 -12.31
C PHE A 109 -13.47 -7.23 -11.59
N PHE A 110 -13.90 -7.02 -10.35
CA PHE A 110 -14.52 -8.00 -9.49
C PHE A 110 -15.82 -7.45 -8.92
N ARG A 111 -16.86 -8.28 -8.86
CA ARG A 111 -18.13 -7.92 -8.24
C ARG A 111 -18.24 -8.63 -6.91
N VAL A 112 -18.51 -7.90 -5.83
CA VAL A 112 -18.74 -8.48 -4.51
C VAL A 112 -20.15 -9.07 -4.47
N ALA A 113 -20.31 -10.24 -5.08
CA ALA A 113 -21.47 -11.10 -4.86
C ALA A 113 -21.19 -12.12 -3.73
N ASP A 114 -19.93 -12.56 -3.64
CA ASP A 114 -19.49 -13.61 -2.72
C ASP A 114 -18.26 -13.17 -1.92
N THR A 115 -18.19 -13.57 -0.65
CA THR A 115 -17.10 -13.21 0.28
C THR A 115 -15.71 -13.68 -0.22
N ASP A 116 -15.65 -14.67 -1.11
CA ASP A 116 -14.43 -15.25 -1.70
C ASP A 116 -13.86 -14.45 -2.89
N THR A 117 -14.54 -13.37 -3.30
CA THR A 117 -14.15 -12.57 -4.47
C THR A 117 -12.84 -11.81 -4.24
N ILE A 118 -12.55 -11.43 -2.99
CA ILE A 118 -11.33 -10.71 -2.65
C ILE A 118 -10.11 -11.63 -2.72
N GLU A 119 -10.20 -12.88 -2.22
CA GLU A 119 -9.10 -13.85 -2.28
C GLU A 119 -8.78 -14.27 -3.72
N SER A 120 -9.80 -14.47 -4.55
CA SER A 120 -9.62 -14.75 -5.97
C SER A 120 -9.01 -13.57 -6.73
N ALA A 121 -9.34 -12.32 -6.37
CA ALA A 121 -8.67 -11.13 -6.88
C ALA A 121 -7.19 -11.09 -6.50
N PHE A 122 -6.84 -11.37 -5.25
CA PHE A 122 -5.45 -11.45 -4.80
C PHE A 122 -4.69 -12.62 -5.44
N LYS A 123 -5.29 -13.80 -5.63
CA LYS A 123 -4.69 -14.92 -6.38
C LYS A 123 -4.48 -14.60 -7.86
N ALA A 124 -5.42 -13.87 -8.46
CA ALA A 124 -5.31 -13.34 -9.82
C ALA A 124 -4.12 -12.38 -9.95
N ILE A 125 -3.89 -11.55 -8.93
CA ILE A 125 -2.74 -10.64 -8.83
C ILE A 125 -1.45 -11.45 -8.67
N ASP A 126 -1.40 -12.38 -7.72
CA ASP A 126 -0.24 -13.23 -7.38
C ASP A 126 0.28 -14.05 -8.58
N ARG A 127 -0.63 -14.60 -9.42
CA ARG A 127 -0.23 -15.28 -10.67
C ARG A 127 0.36 -14.35 -11.72
N SER A 128 -0.13 -13.11 -11.80
CA SER A 128 0.31 -12.12 -12.80
C SER A 128 1.57 -11.37 -12.39
N GLN A 129 1.81 -11.27 -11.08
CA GLN A 129 2.99 -10.65 -10.47
C GLN A 129 3.74 -11.69 -9.64
N LYS A 130 4.31 -12.71 -10.28
CA LYS A 130 5.42 -13.47 -9.69
C LYS A 130 6.65 -12.56 -9.60
N ILE A 131 6.60 -11.60 -8.70
CA ILE A 131 7.81 -10.97 -8.19
C ILE A 131 8.28 -11.98 -7.16
N GLU A 132 9.44 -12.60 -7.39
CA GLU A 132 10.14 -13.31 -6.33
C GLU A 132 10.40 -12.29 -5.20
N PHE A 133 9.46 -12.20 -4.26
CA PHE A 133 9.65 -11.54 -3.01
C PHE A 133 10.66 -12.40 -2.26
N GLN A 134 11.95 -12.18 -2.55
CA GLN A 134 12.96 -12.33 -1.52
C GLN A 134 12.60 -11.27 -0.48
N ALA A 135 11.69 -11.61 0.41
CA ALA A 135 11.44 -10.87 1.63
C ALA A 135 12.74 -10.93 2.43
N LYS A 136 13.68 -10.04 2.09
CA LYS A 136 14.73 -9.67 3.02
C LYS A 136 13.99 -8.96 4.13
N SER A 137 13.61 -9.74 5.14
CA SER A 137 13.16 -9.21 6.41
C SER A 137 14.23 -8.22 6.83
N TYR A 138 13.91 -6.93 6.75
CA TYR A 138 14.76 -5.90 7.30
C TYR A 138 14.67 -6.08 8.81
N LEU A 139 15.51 -6.95 9.36
CA LEU A 139 15.85 -6.90 10.77
C LEU A 139 16.48 -5.52 10.96
N VAL A 140 15.70 -4.59 11.50
CA VAL A 140 16.23 -3.34 12.04
C VAL A 140 16.98 -3.73 13.31
N THR A 141 18.18 -4.27 13.12
CA THR A 141 19.11 -4.53 14.21
C THR A 141 19.75 -3.19 14.52
N THR A 142 19.30 -2.54 15.60
CA THR A 142 20.10 -1.46 16.18
C THR A 142 21.32 -2.08 16.82
N GLU A 143 22.49 -1.88 16.21
CA GLU A 143 23.76 -2.37 16.74
C GLU A 143 24.15 -1.56 17.99
N LEU A 144 23.65 -1.97 19.16
CA LEU A 144 24.07 -1.45 20.47
C LEU A 144 25.50 -1.89 20.84
N PHE A 145 26.15 -2.71 20.00
CA PHE A 145 27.49 -3.25 20.25
C PHE A 145 28.54 -2.14 20.43
N GLU A 146 28.44 -1.05 19.69
CA GLU A 146 29.39 0.08 19.78
C GLU A 146 29.47 0.68 21.19
N TRP A 147 28.33 0.74 21.90
CA TRP A 147 28.26 1.28 23.26
C TRP A 147 29.07 0.46 24.27
N PHE A 148 29.17 -0.85 24.06
CA PHE A 148 29.93 -1.76 24.95
C PHE A 148 31.35 -2.02 24.44
N ALA A 149 31.58 -2.00 23.13
CA ALA A 149 32.86 -2.27 22.52
C ALA A 149 33.90 -1.18 22.81
N VAL A 150 33.51 0.10 22.73
CA VAL A 150 34.40 1.25 22.99
C VAL A 150 34.96 1.27 24.42
N PRO A 151 34.15 1.21 25.49
CA PRO A 151 34.68 1.17 26.85
C PRO A 151 35.49 -0.10 27.13
N GLY A 152 35.10 -1.24 26.56
CA GLY A 152 35.86 -2.49 26.68
C GLY A 152 37.27 -2.37 26.08
N LEU A 153 37.39 -1.81 24.87
CA LEU A 153 38.66 -1.63 24.19
C LEU A 153 39.56 -0.61 24.92
N LEU A 154 38.97 0.46 25.47
CA LEU A 154 39.68 1.44 26.29
C LEU A 154 40.21 0.83 27.59
N ALA A 155 39.41 0.02 28.29
CA ALA A 155 39.83 -0.68 29.49
C ALA A 155 41.00 -1.64 29.22
N LEU A 156 40.95 -2.35 28.08
CA LEU A 156 42.00 -3.28 27.66
C LEU A 156 43.30 -2.53 27.31
N ALA A 157 43.21 -1.40 26.61
CA ALA A 157 44.36 -0.54 26.31
C ALA A 157 44.99 0.04 27.59
N ALA A 158 44.18 0.48 28.56
CA ALA A 158 44.65 0.95 29.85
C ALA A 158 45.36 -0.16 30.63
N ALA A 159 44.77 -1.37 30.69
CA ALA A 159 45.40 -2.53 31.31
C ALA A 159 46.73 -2.89 30.65
N ALA A 160 46.82 -2.82 29.32
CA ALA A 160 48.06 -3.06 28.58
C ALA A 160 49.15 -2.00 28.84
N LEU A 161 48.75 -0.75 29.08
CA LEU A 161 49.66 0.33 29.45
C LEU A 161 50.22 0.14 30.87
N VAL A 162 49.39 -0.32 31.80
CA VAL A 162 49.78 -0.60 33.19
C VAL A 162 50.60 -1.89 33.29
N SER A 163 50.28 -2.90 32.47
CA SER A 163 50.99 -4.18 32.47
C SER A 163 52.32 -4.13 31.73
N ARG A 164 52.62 -3.04 31.00
CA ARG A 164 53.97 -2.81 30.47
C ARG A 164 54.93 -2.72 31.67
N PRO A 165 55.83 -3.69 31.87
CA PRO A 165 56.74 -3.68 32.99
C PRO A 165 57.62 -2.45 32.87
N TRP A 166 57.44 -1.52 33.80
CA TRP A 166 58.33 -0.39 34.04
C TRP A 166 59.73 -0.96 34.14
N ARG A 167 60.58 -0.68 33.13
CA ARG A 167 62.00 -1.07 33.04
C ARG A 167 62.64 -1.10 34.42
N ARG A 168 62.73 -2.30 35.02
CA ARG A 168 63.64 -2.57 36.12
C ARG A 168 65.03 -2.50 35.52
N LYS A 169 65.66 -1.32 35.61
CA LYS A 169 67.09 -1.18 35.33
C LYS A 169 67.82 -1.88 36.48
N GLU A 170 68.03 -3.18 36.36
CA GLU A 170 69.09 -3.86 37.09
C GLU A 170 70.31 -3.87 36.16
N ALA A 171 71.10 -2.80 36.26
CA ALA A 171 72.46 -2.81 35.74
C ALA A 171 73.30 -3.64 36.73
N LEU A 172 73.75 -4.80 36.27
CA LEU A 172 74.73 -5.65 36.94
C LEU A 172 76.04 -4.87 37.07
N ALA A 173 76.55 -4.78 38.30
CA ALA A 173 77.93 -4.45 38.65
C ALA A 173 78.49 -5.62 39.46
#